data_AF-A0A1F8XUD1-F1
#
_entry.id   AF-A0A1F8XUD1-F1
#
_cell.length_a   1.000
_cell.length_b   1.000
_cell.length_c   1.000
_cell.angle_alpha   90.00
_cell.angle_beta   90.00
_cell.angle_gamma   90.00
#
_symmetry.space_group_name_H-M   'P 1'
#
loop_
_entity.id
_entity.type
_entity.pdbx_description
1 polymer ?
#
loop_
_entity_poly.entity_id
_entity_poly.type
_entity_poly.pdbx_seq_one_letter_code
_entity_poly.pdbx_strand_id
1 'polypeptide(L)'
;MSYHIIKSIKVDEKEGKVYITGADNNVRPRTPHRWECTSLSQILVEQGREAVDLEILEAYESGDFQGGNNKWTRALVVLRRMPEYAQFNWRGEPYDEITERRKTPAFKAILKKALETKLPKAKFIITKSTNMGTKVYLKKLTARHVFWSPVREKAKIFRFIEDTEDVKRVFYGSNSWAWAVEQVENNQRRGI
;
A
#
# COMPACT_ATOMS: atom_id res chain seq x y z
N MET A 1 19.73 2.57 2.78
CA MET A 1 18.82 3.71 2.99
C MET A 1 18.16 3.58 4.35
N SER A 2 18.26 4.61 5.18
CA SER A 2 17.47 4.76 6.40
C SER A 2 16.03 5.11 6.04
N TYR A 3 15.06 4.57 6.78
CA TYR A 3 13.65 4.93 6.66
C TYR A 3 12.99 4.87 8.03
N HIS A 4 11.90 5.61 8.19
CA HIS A 4 11.09 5.59 9.41
C HIS A 4 9.95 4.58 9.27
N ILE A 5 9.86 3.69 10.26
CA ILE A 5 8.74 2.77 10.42
C ILE A 5 7.64 3.52 11.18
N ILE A 6 6.64 3.99 10.44
CA ILE A 6 5.56 4.81 10.96
C ILE A 6 4.48 3.95 11.62
N LYS A 7 4.15 4.27 12.86
CA LYS A 7 3.03 3.68 13.61
C LYS A 7 1.76 4.52 13.47
N SER A 8 1.88 5.84 13.60
CA SER A 8 0.77 6.78 13.46
C SER A 8 1.26 8.17 13.11
N ILE A 9 0.42 8.94 12.41
CA ILE A 9 0.64 10.36 12.16
C ILE A 9 -0.61 11.09 12.66
N LYS A 10 -0.43 12.03 13.59
CA LYS A 10 -1.49 12.91 14.10
C LYS A 10 -1.24 14.30 13.56
N VAL A 11 -2.23 14.85 12.85
CA VAL A 11 -2.21 16.23 12.38
C VAL A 11 -3.22 16.99 13.24
N ASP A 12 -2.73 17.96 14.00
CA ASP A 12 -3.51 18.81 14.90
C ASP A 12 -3.67 20.19 14.27
N GLU A 13 -4.81 20.41 13.61
CA GLU A 13 -5.09 21.66 12.88
C GLU A 13 -5.31 22.84 13.81
N LYS A 14 -5.73 22.61 15.06
CA LYS A 14 -5.92 23.67 16.04
C LYS A 14 -4.60 24.23 16.56
N GLU A 15 -3.64 23.33 16.78
CA GLU A 15 -2.30 23.70 17.24
C GLU A 15 -1.35 24.03 16.09
N GLY A 16 -1.72 23.73 14.85
CA GLY A 16 -0.85 23.87 13.68
C GLY A 16 0.33 22.90 13.69
N LYS A 17 0.16 21.73 14.34
CA LYS A 17 1.26 20.78 14.59
C LYS A 17 1.02 19.40 14.01
N VAL A 18 2.08 18.82 13.44
CA VAL A 18 2.09 17.45 12.92
C VAL A 18 3.01 16.60 13.78
N TYR A 19 2.43 15.57 14.38
CA TYR A 19 3.15 14.59 15.19
C TYR A 19 3.26 13.27 14.47
N ILE A 20 4.50 12.76 14.39
CA ILE A 20 4.77 11.44 13.86
C ILE A 20 5.14 10.53 15.03
N THR A 21 4.62 9.32 15.02
CA THR A 21 5.03 8.26 15.93
C THR A 21 5.60 7.12 15.11
N GLY A 22 6.86 6.78 15.35
CA GLY A 22 7.58 5.79 14.55
C GLY A 22 8.93 5.45 15.16
N ALA A 23 9.67 4.58 14.48
CA ALA A 23 11.03 4.20 14.86
C ALA A 23 11.91 4.13 13.63
N ASP A 24 13.19 4.43 13.79
CA ASP A 24 14.17 4.27 12.73
C ASP A 24 14.42 2.80 12.45
N ASN A 25 14.46 2.43 11.17
CA ASN A 25 14.78 1.06 10.81
C ASN A 25 16.19 0.64 11.25
N ASN A 26 17.12 1.60 11.35
CA ASN A 26 18.53 1.33 11.66
C ASN A 26 18.84 1.27 13.16
N VAL A 27 17.91 1.70 14.03
CA VAL A 27 18.12 1.71 15.48
C VAL A 27 17.55 0.43 16.10
N ARG A 28 18.29 -0.16 17.06
CA ARG A 28 17.89 -1.35 17.83
C ARG A 28 18.09 -1.07 19.32
N PRO A 29 17.12 -1.42 20.20
CA PRO A 29 15.79 -1.93 19.90
C PRO A 29 14.92 -0.89 19.16
N ARG A 30 13.95 -1.36 18.36
CA ARG A 30 13.03 -0.49 17.61
C ARG A 30 11.94 0.04 18.54
N THR A 31 12.29 1.05 19.34
CA THR A 31 11.33 1.68 20.26
C THR A 31 10.64 2.85 19.56
N PRO A 32 9.32 2.79 19.32
CA PRO A 32 8.60 3.89 18.70
C PRO A 32 8.55 5.08 19.64
N HIS A 33 8.91 6.25 19.16
CA HIS A 33 8.76 7.50 19.89
C HIS A 33 7.91 8.47 19.07
N ARG A 34 7.34 9.47 19.75
CA ARG A 34 6.54 10.53 19.13
C ARG A 34 7.40 11.79 19.07
N TRP A 35 7.44 12.43 17.91
CA TRP A 35 8.10 13.71 17.74
C TRP A 35 7.23 14.67 16.91
N GLU A 36 7.50 15.96 17.05
CA GLU A 36 6.92 16.99 16.20
C GLU A 36 7.73 17.06 14.90
N CYS A 37 7.05 16.96 13.76
CA CYS A 37 7.67 17.17 12.46
C CYS A 37 7.51 18.64 12.09
N THR A 38 8.57 19.42 12.32
CA THR A 38 8.57 20.87 12.15
C THR A 38 8.28 21.27 10.70
N SER A 39 8.86 20.56 9.72
CA SER A 39 8.62 20.81 8.29
C SER A 39 7.15 20.63 7.92
N LEU A 40 6.52 19.50 8.30
CA LEU A 40 5.09 19.28 8.05
C LEU A 40 4.20 20.25 8.82
N SER A 41 4.62 20.69 10.01
CA SER A 41 3.89 21.69 10.81
C SER A 41 3.93 23.07 10.13
N GLN A 42 5.06 23.47 9.56
CA GLN A 42 5.17 24.69 8.76
C GLN A 42 4.25 24.63 7.53
N ILE A 43 4.28 23.51 6.79
CA ILE A 43 3.39 23.30 5.62
C ILE A 43 1.92 23.38 6.04
N LEU A 44 1.56 22.85 7.22
CA LEU A 44 0.19 22.93 7.74
C LEU A 44 -0.26 24.37 7.95
N VAL A 45 0.61 25.22 8.49
CA VAL A 45 0.31 26.63 8.76
C VAL A 45 0.25 27.44 7.47
N GLU A 46 1.15 27.20 6.51
CA GLU A 46 1.27 28.00 5.29
C GLU A 46 0.27 27.59 4.19
N GLN A 47 0.10 26.28 3.98
CA GLN A 47 -0.59 25.72 2.81
C GLN A 47 -1.81 24.88 3.20
N GLY A 48 -1.99 24.61 4.49
CA GLY A 48 -3.14 23.88 5.02
C GLY A 48 -3.02 22.36 4.93
N ARG A 49 -4.12 21.70 5.26
CA ARG A 49 -4.16 20.24 5.47
C ARG A 49 -3.87 19.43 4.21
N GLU A 50 -4.38 19.88 3.07
CA GLU A 50 -4.20 19.15 1.81
C GLU A 50 -2.74 19.04 1.42
N ALA A 51 -1.96 20.11 1.59
CA ALA A 51 -0.53 20.13 1.28
C ALA A 51 0.24 19.15 2.17
N VAL A 52 -0.07 19.11 3.47
CA VAL A 52 0.50 18.13 4.40
C VAL A 52 0.18 16.70 3.98
N ASP A 53 -1.06 16.45 3.53
CA ASP A 53 -1.45 15.10 3.11
C ASP A 53 -0.72 14.65 1.85
N LEU A 54 -0.45 15.57 0.91
CA LEU A 54 0.36 15.31 -0.30
C LEU A 54 1.81 15.01 0.05
N GLU A 55 2.43 15.84 0.91
CA GLU A 55 3.82 15.68 1.33
C GLU A 55 4.04 14.35 2.07
N ILE A 56 3.11 13.98 2.95
CA ILE A 56 3.15 12.68 3.61
C ILE A 56 3.04 11.54 2.60
N LEU A 57 2.14 11.64 1.61
CA LEU A 57 1.99 10.61 0.58
C LEU A 57 3.27 10.48 -0.26
N GLU A 58 3.89 11.60 -0.62
CA GLU A 58 5.17 11.65 -1.33
C GLU A 58 6.28 10.97 -0.52
N ALA A 59 6.39 11.23 0.79
CA ALA A 59 7.34 10.54 1.67
C ALA A 59 7.10 9.01 1.78
N TYR A 60 5.86 8.55 1.66
CA TYR A 60 5.56 7.11 1.55
C TYR A 60 5.93 6.53 0.17
N GLU A 61 5.89 7.35 -0.87
CA GLU A 61 6.20 6.96 -2.24
C GLU A 61 7.71 6.88 -2.49
N SER A 62 8.47 7.86 -1.97
CA SER A 62 9.95 7.90 -1.97
C SER A 62 10.54 6.75 -1.14
N GLY A 63 9.78 6.27 -0.13
CA GLY A 63 10.18 5.18 0.74
C GLY A 63 10.82 5.63 2.06
N ASP A 64 10.83 6.94 2.34
CA ASP A 64 11.26 7.52 3.61
C ASP A 64 10.34 7.08 4.75
N PHE A 65 9.04 6.97 4.47
CA PHE A 65 8.03 6.43 5.38
C PHE A 65 7.58 5.04 4.96
N GLN A 66 7.59 4.10 5.92
CA GLN A 66 7.14 2.73 5.70
C GLN A 66 6.25 2.25 6.85
N GLY A 67 5.31 1.36 6.54
CA GLY A 67 4.41 0.77 7.54
C GLY A 67 3.16 1.61 7.83
N GLY A 68 2.40 1.20 8.84
CA GLY A 68 1.10 1.80 9.19
C GLY A 68 -0.08 1.26 8.36
N ASN A 69 -1.29 1.48 8.87
CA ASN A 69 -2.56 1.22 8.15
C ASN A 69 -3.36 2.53 8.09
N ASN A 70 -2.82 3.48 7.34
CA ASN A 70 -3.29 4.87 7.32
C ASN A 70 -3.85 5.22 5.93
N LYS A 71 -4.53 6.37 5.82
CA LYS A 71 -5.07 6.84 4.53
C LYS A 71 -4.01 6.93 3.43
N TRP A 72 -2.79 7.38 3.77
CA TRP A 72 -1.67 7.51 2.81
C TRP A 72 -1.17 6.16 2.30
N THR A 73 -1.04 5.14 3.18
CA THR A 73 -0.68 3.78 2.73
C THR A 73 -1.72 3.18 1.78
N ARG A 74 -3.00 3.56 1.93
CA ARG A 74 -4.07 3.14 1.01
C ARG A 74 -3.99 3.89 -0.31
N ALA A 75 -3.75 5.20 -0.26
CA ALA A 75 -3.56 6.02 -1.45
C ALA A 75 -2.33 5.56 -2.27
N LEU A 76 -1.23 5.19 -1.61
CA LEU A 76 -0.04 4.63 -2.28
C LEU A 76 -0.36 3.35 -3.06
N VAL A 77 -1.21 2.49 -2.51
CA VAL A 77 -1.68 1.26 -3.15
C VAL A 77 -2.51 1.57 -4.40
N VAL A 78 -3.31 2.63 -4.37
CA VAL A 78 -4.06 3.10 -5.56
C VAL A 78 -3.11 3.72 -6.58
N LEU A 79 -2.22 4.61 -6.14
CA LEU A 79 -1.27 5.35 -6.98
C LEU A 79 -0.47 4.41 -7.87
N ARG A 80 0.09 3.34 -7.31
CA ARG A 80 0.91 2.36 -8.05
C ARG A 80 0.16 1.59 -9.14
N ARG A 81 -1.17 1.60 -9.15
CA ARG A 81 -2.01 0.97 -10.18
C ARG A 81 -2.60 1.96 -11.17
N MET A 82 -2.37 3.26 -10.98
CA MET A 82 -2.78 4.24 -11.97
C MET A 82 -1.83 4.16 -13.18
N PRO A 83 -2.34 4.04 -14.41
CA PRO A 83 -1.49 4.01 -15.60
C PRO A 83 -0.70 5.31 -15.76
N GLU A 84 -1.31 6.43 -15.36
CA GLU A 84 -0.71 7.78 -15.35
C GLU A 84 0.53 7.87 -14.44
N TYR A 85 0.66 7.01 -13.43
CA TYR A 85 1.80 7.01 -12.51
C TYR A 85 3.02 6.27 -13.08
N ALA A 86 2.86 5.45 -14.12
CA ALA A 86 3.97 4.72 -14.72
C ALA A 86 5.11 5.63 -15.17
N GLN A 87 4.79 6.82 -15.70
CA GLN A 87 5.76 7.83 -16.15
C GLN A 87 6.52 8.53 -15.00
N PHE A 88 6.00 8.45 -13.77
CA PHE A 88 6.57 9.07 -12.57
C PHE A 88 7.21 8.03 -11.64
N ASN A 89 7.13 6.75 -11.97
CA ASN A 89 7.68 5.67 -11.16
C ASN A 89 9.21 5.73 -11.15
N TRP A 90 9.79 5.92 -9.96
CA TRP A 90 11.24 5.98 -9.81
C TRP A 90 11.94 4.61 -9.89
N ARG A 91 11.17 3.52 -9.83
CA ARG A 91 11.73 2.17 -9.80
C ARG A 91 12.15 1.74 -11.20
N GLY A 92 13.44 1.84 -11.50
CA GLY A 92 14.05 1.30 -12.72
C GLY A 92 14.48 2.34 -13.76
N GLU A 93 14.40 3.62 -13.42
CA GLU A 93 14.73 4.75 -14.30
C GLU A 93 15.85 5.62 -13.64
N PRO A 94 16.56 6.47 -14.39
CA PRO A 94 17.62 7.33 -13.86
C PRO A 94 17.11 8.35 -12.83
N TYR A 95 17.80 8.49 -11.70
CA TYR A 95 17.36 9.28 -10.56
C TYR A 95 17.09 10.77 -10.88
N ASP A 96 17.95 11.39 -11.68
CA ASP A 96 17.91 12.84 -11.92
C ASP A 96 16.68 13.26 -12.74
N GLU A 97 16.41 12.57 -13.85
CA GLU A 97 15.27 12.87 -14.74
C GLU A 97 13.92 12.71 -14.05
N ILE A 98 13.80 11.69 -13.20
CA ILE A 98 12.57 11.41 -12.46
C ILE A 98 12.33 12.47 -11.38
N THR A 99 13.39 12.90 -10.70
CA THR A 99 13.31 13.91 -9.66
C THR A 99 12.79 15.22 -10.23
N GLU A 100 13.18 15.58 -11.45
CA GLU A 100 12.62 16.73 -12.16
C GLU A 100 11.15 16.55 -12.56
N ARG A 101 10.79 15.38 -13.12
CA ARG A 101 9.40 15.07 -13.47
C ARG A 101 8.47 15.11 -12.24
N ARG A 102 8.94 14.71 -11.07
CA ARG A 102 8.17 14.74 -9.81
C ARG A 102 7.92 16.13 -9.26
N LYS A 103 8.79 17.09 -9.54
CA LYS A 103 8.57 18.50 -9.17
C LYS A 103 7.42 19.14 -9.95
N THR A 104 6.95 18.51 -11.03
CA THR A 104 5.88 19.07 -11.84
C THR A 104 4.53 19.05 -11.11
N PRO A 105 3.64 20.03 -11.39
CA PRO A 105 2.29 20.06 -10.83
C PRO A 105 1.45 18.84 -11.25
N ALA A 106 1.81 18.19 -12.36
CA ALA A 106 1.16 16.96 -12.83
C ALA A 106 1.30 15.81 -11.81
N PHE A 107 2.47 15.68 -11.17
CA PHE A 107 2.68 14.67 -10.15
C PHE A 107 1.79 14.92 -8.92
N LYS A 108 1.71 16.17 -8.44
CA LYS A 108 0.83 16.57 -7.33
C LYS A 108 -0.64 16.31 -7.63
N ALA A 109 -1.09 16.53 -8.87
CA ALA A 109 -2.45 16.24 -9.29
C ALA A 109 -2.78 14.74 -9.20
N ILE A 110 -1.85 13.86 -9.60
CA ILE A 110 -2.01 12.41 -9.50
C ILE A 110 -2.02 11.97 -8.03
N LEU A 111 -1.16 12.52 -7.19
CA LEU A 111 -1.15 12.26 -5.76
C LEU A 111 -2.50 12.63 -5.12
N LYS A 112 -3.06 13.80 -5.48
CA LYS A 112 -4.39 14.23 -5.02
C LYS A 112 -5.49 13.26 -5.46
N LYS A 113 -5.50 12.87 -6.74
CA LYS A 113 -6.43 11.88 -7.30
C LYS A 113 -6.34 10.55 -6.56
N ALA A 114 -5.14 10.10 -6.22
CA ALA A 114 -4.92 8.86 -5.46
C ALA A 114 -5.42 8.95 -4.00
N LEU A 115 -5.31 10.11 -3.35
CA LEU A 115 -5.86 10.34 -2.01
C LEU A 115 -7.39 10.30 -1.98
N GLU A 116 -8.04 10.85 -3.01
CA GLU A 116 -9.51 10.91 -3.11
C GLU A 116 -10.12 9.57 -3.53
N THR A 117 -9.37 8.76 -4.29
CA THR A 117 -9.86 7.49 -4.83
C THR A 117 -10.03 6.46 -3.72
N LYS A 118 -11.27 5.98 -3.54
CA LYS A 118 -11.57 4.91 -2.59
C LYS A 118 -11.07 3.56 -3.13
N LEU A 119 -10.46 2.77 -2.25
CA LEU A 119 -10.09 1.39 -2.59
C LEU A 119 -11.33 0.57 -2.99
N PRO A 120 -11.22 -0.30 -4.01
CA PRO A 120 -12.30 -1.19 -4.38
C PRO A 120 -12.67 -2.08 -3.19
N LYS A 121 -13.98 -2.24 -2.96
CA LYS A 121 -14.54 -3.12 -1.91
C LYS A 121 -14.49 -4.59 -2.30
N ALA A 122 -14.14 -4.88 -3.55
CA ALA A 122 -14.01 -6.23 -4.07
C ALA A 122 -12.89 -6.97 -3.35
N LYS A 123 -13.13 -8.25 -3.08
CA LYS A 123 -12.19 -9.15 -2.43
C LYS A 123 -12.05 -10.36 -3.33
N PHE A 124 -10.81 -10.74 -3.63
CA PHE A 124 -10.48 -11.87 -4.48
C PHE A 124 -9.67 -12.88 -3.68
N ILE A 125 -9.91 -14.16 -3.92
CA ILE A 125 -9.16 -15.26 -3.34
C ILE A 125 -8.68 -16.17 -4.48
N ILE A 126 -7.46 -16.68 -4.36
CA ILE A 126 -6.93 -17.69 -5.28
C ILE A 126 -7.21 -19.07 -4.68
N THR A 127 -7.86 -19.92 -5.48
CA THR A 127 -8.14 -21.32 -5.16
C THR A 127 -7.43 -22.24 -6.14
N LYS A 128 -7.15 -23.46 -5.70
CA LYS A 128 -6.64 -24.54 -6.55
C LYS A 128 -7.36 -25.84 -6.20
N SER A 129 -7.63 -26.67 -7.19
CA SER A 129 -8.06 -28.06 -6.98
C SER A 129 -6.85 -28.96 -6.78
N THR A 130 -6.84 -29.73 -5.71
CA THR A 130 -5.85 -30.79 -5.48
C THR A 130 -6.20 -32.03 -6.31
N ASN A 131 -5.24 -32.92 -6.59
CA ASN A 131 -5.50 -34.15 -7.36
C ASN A 131 -6.59 -35.05 -6.74
N MET A 132 -6.91 -34.87 -5.46
CA MET A 132 -8.00 -35.55 -4.75
C MET A 132 -9.35 -34.78 -4.79
N GLY A 133 -9.52 -33.81 -5.69
CA GLY A 133 -10.75 -33.04 -5.85
C GLY A 133 -11.04 -32.02 -4.74
N THR A 134 -10.23 -31.98 -3.68
CA THR A 134 -10.38 -31.03 -2.58
C THR A 134 -9.93 -29.63 -3.00
N LYS A 135 -10.78 -28.62 -2.73
CA LYS A 135 -10.43 -27.21 -2.93
C LYS A 135 -9.48 -26.73 -1.84
N VAL A 136 -8.35 -26.16 -2.24
CA VAL A 136 -7.41 -25.49 -1.34
C VAL A 136 -7.31 -24.01 -1.65
N TYR A 137 -7.13 -23.21 -0.60
CA TYR A 137 -7.08 -21.76 -0.62
C TYR A 137 -5.66 -21.27 -0.37
N LEU A 138 -5.27 -20.21 -1.07
CA LEU A 138 -3.98 -19.55 -0.85
C LEU A 138 -3.93 -18.96 0.57
N LYS A 139 -3.05 -19.46 1.45
CA LYS A 139 -2.90 -18.97 2.82
C LYS A 139 -1.85 -17.88 2.96
N LYS A 140 -0.64 -18.13 2.41
CA LYS A 140 0.51 -17.23 2.56
C LYS A 140 1.32 -17.23 1.28
N LEU A 141 1.81 -16.04 0.94
CA LEU A 141 2.72 -15.82 -0.18
C LEU A 141 4.04 -15.29 0.38
N THR A 142 5.15 -15.85 -0.07
CA THR A 142 6.49 -15.30 0.09
C THR A 142 7.09 -15.05 -1.29
N ALA A 143 8.26 -14.42 -1.38
CA ALA A 143 8.91 -14.16 -2.67
C ALA A 143 9.19 -15.42 -3.50
N ARG A 144 9.31 -16.60 -2.87
CA ARG A 144 9.69 -17.86 -3.53
C ARG A 144 8.73 -19.02 -3.30
N HIS A 145 7.83 -18.92 -2.33
CA HIS A 145 6.97 -20.03 -1.94
C HIS A 145 5.52 -19.60 -1.75
N VAL A 146 4.63 -20.52 -2.10
CA VAL A 146 3.19 -20.41 -1.94
C VAL A 146 2.70 -21.46 -0.96
N PHE A 147 1.97 -21.04 0.06
CA PHE A 147 1.38 -21.94 1.04
C PHE A 147 -0.13 -22.04 0.84
N TRP A 148 -0.64 -23.27 0.84
CA TRP A 148 -2.05 -23.59 0.64
C TRP A 148 -2.68 -24.09 1.95
N SER A 149 -3.98 -23.92 2.08
CA SER A 149 -4.77 -24.38 3.22
C SER A 149 -6.14 -24.85 2.75
N PRO A 150 -6.67 -25.99 3.24
CA PRO A 150 -8.03 -26.41 2.93
C PRO A 150 -9.09 -25.51 3.60
N VAL A 151 -8.71 -24.73 4.62
CA VAL A 151 -9.61 -23.83 5.36
C VAL A 151 -9.77 -22.49 4.64
N ARG A 152 -11.01 -22.17 4.25
CA ARG A 152 -11.38 -20.91 3.56
C ARG A 152 -11.09 -19.65 4.39
N GLU A 153 -11.29 -19.70 5.70
CA GLU A 153 -11.07 -18.56 6.61
C GLU A 153 -9.60 -18.13 6.68
N LYS A 154 -8.67 -19.05 6.44
CA LYS A 154 -7.23 -18.79 6.43
C LYS A 154 -6.75 -18.27 5.08
N ALA A 155 -7.65 -18.02 4.14
CA ALA A 155 -7.31 -17.54 2.82
C ALA A 155 -6.79 -16.10 2.86
N LYS A 156 -5.74 -15.84 2.07
CA LYS A 156 -5.24 -14.51 1.80
C LYS A 156 -6.22 -13.80 0.88
N ILE A 157 -6.71 -12.65 1.35
CA ILE A 157 -7.63 -11.81 0.61
C ILE A 157 -6.85 -10.79 -0.19
N PHE A 158 -7.04 -10.79 -1.50
CA PHE A 158 -6.58 -9.76 -2.41
C PHE A 158 -7.68 -8.74 -2.63
N ARG A 159 -7.31 -7.47 -2.87
CA ARG A 159 -8.29 -6.40 -3.14
C ARG A 159 -8.39 -6.08 -4.63
N PHE A 160 -7.43 -6.54 -5.42
CA PHE A 160 -7.32 -6.27 -6.84
C PHE A 160 -7.12 -7.58 -7.59
N ILE A 161 -7.69 -7.65 -8.80
CA ILE A 161 -7.55 -8.80 -9.70
C ILE A 161 -6.11 -8.89 -10.21
N GLU A 162 -5.52 -7.74 -10.56
CA GLU A 162 -4.12 -7.63 -11.00
C GLU A 162 -3.14 -8.30 -10.02
N ASP A 163 -3.36 -8.15 -8.71
CA ASP A 163 -2.52 -8.81 -7.69
C ASP A 163 -2.60 -10.34 -7.79
N THR A 164 -3.76 -10.88 -8.16
CA THR A 164 -3.95 -12.33 -8.33
C THR A 164 -3.32 -12.84 -9.63
N GLU A 165 -3.33 -12.03 -10.68
CA GLU A 165 -2.69 -12.32 -11.97
C GLU A 165 -1.17 -12.27 -11.84
N ASP A 166 -0.63 -11.27 -11.13
CA ASP A 166 0.80 -11.17 -10.82
C ASP A 166 1.30 -12.39 -10.05
N VAL A 167 0.52 -12.85 -9.06
CA VAL A 167 0.83 -14.07 -8.32
C VAL A 167 0.82 -15.29 -9.25
N LYS A 168 -0.13 -15.41 -10.17
CA LYS A 168 -0.13 -16.49 -11.17
C LYS A 168 1.09 -16.42 -12.10
N ARG A 169 1.48 -15.22 -12.53
CA ARG A 169 2.62 -14.96 -13.43
C ARG A 169 3.95 -15.30 -12.77
N VAL A 170 4.18 -14.86 -11.54
CA VAL A 170 5.44 -15.12 -10.80
C VAL A 170 5.61 -16.61 -10.51
N PHE A 171 4.51 -17.33 -10.26
CA PHE A 171 4.52 -18.75 -9.93
C PHE A 171 4.11 -19.65 -11.10
N TYR A 172 4.24 -19.16 -12.33
CA TYR A 172 3.76 -19.80 -13.55
C TYR A 172 4.30 -21.24 -13.75
N GLY A 173 5.53 -21.52 -13.29
CA GLY A 173 6.11 -22.87 -13.32
C GLY A 173 5.52 -23.89 -12.33
N SER A 174 4.69 -23.45 -11.37
CA SER A 174 4.16 -24.30 -10.28
C SER A 174 2.70 -24.71 -10.49
N ASN A 175 2.37 -25.40 -11.58
CA ASN A 175 0.99 -25.88 -11.84
C ASN A 175 -0.08 -24.76 -11.69
N SER A 176 0.23 -23.57 -12.21
CA SER A 176 -0.60 -22.35 -12.17
C SER A 176 -1.88 -22.46 -12.99
N TRP A 177 -1.91 -23.37 -13.96
CA TRP A 177 -3.04 -23.66 -14.85
C TRP A 177 -4.29 -24.17 -14.12
N ALA A 178 -4.15 -24.70 -12.90
CA ALA A 178 -5.26 -25.16 -12.05
C ALA A 178 -5.75 -24.11 -11.04
N TRP A 179 -5.26 -22.85 -11.10
CA TRP A 179 -5.59 -21.82 -10.13
C TRP A 179 -6.81 -21.02 -10.59
N ALA A 180 -7.90 -21.06 -9.85
CA ALA A 180 -9.08 -20.21 -10.08
C ALA A 180 -9.03 -18.98 -9.18
N VAL A 181 -9.60 -17.86 -9.66
CA VAL A 181 -9.80 -16.66 -8.84
C VAL A 181 -11.28 -16.59 -8.52
N GLU A 182 -11.62 -16.72 -7.25
CA GLU A 182 -12.99 -16.58 -6.77
C GLU A 182 -13.16 -15.14 -6.24
N GLN A 183 -14.14 -14.41 -6.78
CA GLN A 183 -14.59 -13.15 -6.18
C GLN A 183 -15.41 -13.47 -4.94
N VAL A 184 -15.00 -12.94 -3.80
CA VAL A 184 -15.77 -13.02 -2.56
C VAL A 184 -16.78 -11.88 -2.62
N GLU A 185 -18.01 -12.20 -2.99
CA GLU A 185 -19.12 -11.29 -2.77
C GLU A 185 -19.20 -10.97 -1.27
N ASN A 186 -19.33 -9.69 -0.94
CA ASN A 186 -19.65 -9.27 0.42
C ASN A 186 -21.11 -9.69 0.68
N ASN A 187 -21.34 -10.97 0.97
CA ASN A 187 -22.61 -11.42 1.50
C ASN A 187 -22.78 -10.82 2.89
N GLN A 188 -23.63 -9.79 2.91
CA GLN A 188 -24.51 -9.34 3.98
C GLN A 188 -23.94 -9.38 5.40
N ARG A 189 -23.92 -8.20 6.01
CA ARG A 189 -24.42 -8.05 7.38
C ARG A 189 -25.66 -8.94 7.57
N ARG A 190 -25.51 -10.08 8.24
CA ARG A 190 -26.54 -10.67 9.10
C ARG A 190 -25.95 -10.47 10.51
N GLY A 191 -26.40 -9.54 11.34
CA GLY A 191 -27.79 -9.17 11.56
C GLY A 191 -28.43 -10.22 12.48
N ILE A 192 -27.92 -10.34 13.71
CA ILE A 192 -28.59 -10.18 15.01
C ILE A 192 -27.47 -10.26 16.07
#